data_AF-A0A854CNC6-F1
#
_entry.id   AF-A0A854CNC6-F1
#
_cell.length_a   1.000
_cell.length_b   1.000
_cell.length_c   1.000
_cell.angle_alpha   90.00
_cell.angle_beta   90.00
_cell.angle_gamma   90.00
#
_symmetry.space_group_name_H-M   'P 1'
#
loop_
_entity.id
_entity.type
_entity.pdbx_description
1 polymer ?
#
loop_
_entity_poly.entity_id
_entity_poly.type
_entity_poly.pdbx_seq_one_letter_code
_entity_poly.pdbx_strand_id
1 'polypeptide(L)'
;MVRPAAAQVEADQAIAVLAPTASTGGSRRLATLKQVALDGRLGGRRVELLLQGQPRIGLVGPNGSGKSALLQLLAGRLQPSAGQCQVHVPVA
;
A
#
# COMPACT_ATOMS: atom_id res chain seq x y z
N MET A 1 -28.86 -19.64 22.11
CA MET A 1 -29.14 -18.37 21.40
C MET A 1 -27.83 -17.65 21.15
N VAL A 2 -27.26 -17.77 19.94
CA VAL A 2 -26.02 -17.08 19.53
C VAL A 2 -26.40 -15.74 18.91
N ARG A 3 -25.87 -14.63 19.46
CA ARG A 3 -26.02 -13.28 18.89
C ARG A 3 -25.19 -13.19 17.61
N PRO A 4 -25.70 -12.65 16.49
CA PRO A 4 -24.85 -12.41 15.32
C PRO A 4 -23.99 -11.17 15.59
N ALA A 5 -22.70 -11.38 15.85
CA ALA A 5 -21.69 -10.34 15.99
C ALA A 5 -21.03 -9.97 14.65
N ALA A 6 -21.81 -9.97 13.55
CA ALA A 6 -21.30 -9.84 12.19
C ALA A 6 -21.94 -8.68 11.42
N ALA A 7 -22.24 -7.58 12.12
CA ALA A 7 -22.76 -6.38 11.48
C ALA A 7 -22.15 -5.14 12.15
N GLN A 8 -20.90 -4.82 11.80
CA GLN A 8 -20.33 -3.46 11.79
C GLN A 8 -18.81 -3.52 11.85
N VAL A 9 -18.18 -3.99 10.78
CA VAL A 9 -16.88 -3.46 10.38
C VAL A 9 -16.91 -3.41 8.85
N GLU A 10 -16.12 -2.54 8.23
CA GLU A 10 -15.70 -2.53 6.81
C GLU A 10 -15.98 -1.24 6.03
N ALA A 11 -16.42 -0.15 6.66
CA ALA A 11 -16.52 1.14 5.98
C ALA A 11 -15.22 1.97 5.96
N ASP A 12 -14.17 1.62 6.71
CA ASP A 12 -12.93 2.40 6.70
C ASP A 12 -11.68 1.56 7.00
N GLN A 13 -11.15 0.88 5.97
CA GLN A 13 -9.90 0.12 6.07
C GLN A 13 -8.73 0.87 5.41
N ALA A 14 -8.47 2.11 5.79
CA ALA A 14 -7.37 2.89 5.22
C ALA A 14 -6.00 2.23 5.48
N ILE A 15 -5.11 2.30 4.47
CA ILE A 15 -3.70 1.94 4.60
C ILE A 15 -2.93 3.24 4.74
N ALA A 16 -2.10 3.37 5.78
CA ALA A 16 -1.25 4.53 5.98
C ALA A 16 0.23 4.20 5.77
N VAL A 17 0.98 5.20 5.32
CA VAL A 17 2.43 5.15 5.09
C VAL A 17 3.12 6.02 6.12
N LEU A 18 3.98 5.41 6.93
CA LEU A 18 4.75 6.09 7.97
C LEU A 18 6.24 6.12 7.60
N ALA A 19 6.86 7.30 7.65
CA ALA A 19 8.30 7.48 7.47
C ALA A 19 8.97 7.78 8.82
N PRO A 20 10.11 7.15 9.17
CA PRO A 20 10.91 7.54 10.33
C PRO A 20 11.44 8.98 10.15
N THR A 21 11.63 9.68 11.26
CA THR A 21 12.20 11.03 11.27
C THR A 21 13.73 10.95 11.27
N ALA A 22 14.38 10.95 10.10
CA ALA A 22 15.78 11.38 9.98
C ALA A 22 16.01 12.18 8.69
N SER A 23 16.95 13.11 8.74
CA SER A 23 17.02 14.26 7.84
C SER A 23 18.04 14.13 6.69
N THR A 24 17.78 14.93 5.64
CA THR A 24 18.74 15.53 4.69
C THR A 24 19.36 14.62 3.63
N GLY A 25 18.60 14.45 2.54
CA GLY A 25 19.09 14.04 1.23
C GLY A 25 17.93 14.21 0.25
N GLY A 26 18.16 14.82 -0.92
CA GLY A 26 17.11 15.19 -1.88
C GLY A 26 16.08 14.08 -2.07
N SER A 27 14.79 14.44 -2.17
CA SER A 27 13.64 13.53 -2.15
C SER A 27 13.70 12.45 -3.24
N ARG A 28 14.52 11.42 -3.03
CA ARG A 28 14.68 10.29 -3.92
C ARG A 28 13.32 9.64 -4.05
N ARG A 29 12.78 9.59 -5.26
CA ARG A 29 11.56 8.83 -5.54
C ARG A 29 11.91 7.36 -5.39
N LEU A 30 11.14 6.66 -4.56
CA LEU A 30 11.30 5.24 -4.31
C LEU A 30 10.30 4.44 -5.15
N ALA A 31 9.04 4.89 -5.16
CA ALA A 31 8.00 4.32 -6.01
C ALA A 31 6.90 5.33 -6.33
N THR A 32 6.17 5.07 -7.40
CA THR A 32 4.99 5.84 -7.82
C THR A 32 3.90 4.87 -8.21
N LEU A 33 2.76 4.95 -7.54
CA LEU A 33 1.54 4.24 -7.88
C LEU A 33 0.53 5.27 -8.37
N LYS A 34 -0.02 5.06 -9.57
CA LYS A 34 -1.07 5.90 -10.15
C LYS A 34 -2.30 5.05 -10.36
N GLN A 35 -3.34 5.32 -9.56
CA GLN A 35 -4.66 4.69 -9.69
C GLN A 35 -4.62 3.16 -9.76
N VAL A 36 -3.74 2.55 -8.95
CA VAL A 36 -3.48 1.12 -8.99
C VAL A 36 -4.64 0.34 -8.38
N ALA A 37 -5.11 -0.68 -9.11
CA ALA A 37 -6.03 -1.71 -8.60
C ALA A 37 -5.34 -3.08 -8.59
N LEU A 38 -5.77 -3.96 -7.68
CA LEU A 38 -5.20 -5.31 -7.51
C LEU A 38 -6.31 -6.36 -7.37
N ASP A 39 -7.06 -6.66 -8.43
CA ASP A 39 -8.07 -7.76 -8.50
C ASP A 39 -8.83 -8.04 -7.18
N GLY A 40 -9.44 -6.99 -6.61
CA GLY A 40 -10.19 -7.09 -5.35
C GLY A 40 -9.36 -7.19 -4.06
N ARG A 41 -8.04 -7.40 -4.13
CA ARG A 41 -7.10 -7.47 -2.98
C ARG A 41 -6.95 -6.15 -2.21
N LEU A 42 -7.45 -5.06 -2.78
CA LEU A 42 -7.58 -3.76 -2.12
C LEU A 42 -9.03 -3.44 -1.75
N GLY A 43 -9.94 -4.42 -1.72
CA GLY A 43 -11.37 -4.19 -1.46
C GLY A 43 -12.01 -3.28 -2.51
N GLY A 44 -11.64 -3.45 -3.78
CA GLY A 44 -12.13 -2.63 -4.89
C GLY A 44 -11.54 -1.21 -4.97
N ARG A 45 -10.69 -0.81 -4.02
CA ARG A 45 -10.09 0.53 -3.98
C ARG A 45 -8.98 0.68 -5.01
N ARG A 46 -8.78 1.95 -5.41
CA ARG A 46 -7.60 2.38 -6.18
C ARG A 46 -6.63 3.11 -5.27
N VAL A 47 -5.35 2.84 -5.46
CA VAL A 47 -4.27 3.44 -4.67
C VAL A 47 -3.47 4.40 -5.54
N GLU A 48 -3.32 5.61 -5.05
CA GLU A 48 -2.42 6.62 -5.58
C GLU A 48 -1.41 6.98 -4.49
N LEU A 49 -0.12 6.80 -4.79
CA LEU A 49 0.93 6.86 -3.79
C LEU A 49 2.23 7.35 -4.42
N LEU A 50 2.83 8.37 -3.83
CA LEU A 50 4.19 8.79 -4.14
C LEU A 50 5.07 8.50 -2.92
N LEU A 51 5.97 7.52 -3.06
CA LEU A 51 6.95 7.19 -2.02
C LEU A 51 8.24 7.94 -2.30
N GLN A 52 8.64 8.81 -1.38
CA GLN A 52 9.85 9.61 -1.47
C GLN A 52 10.63 9.58 -0.14
N GLY A 53 11.95 9.68 -0.24
CA GLY A 53 12.81 9.94 0.92
C GLY A 53 13.46 8.68 1.50
N GLN A 54 13.18 8.41 2.78
CA GLN A 54 13.97 7.57 3.68
C GLN A 54 14.11 6.10 3.28
N PRO A 55 15.18 5.42 3.72
CA PRO A 55 15.43 4.00 3.41
C PRO A 55 14.42 3.02 4.02
N ARG A 56 13.59 3.46 4.97
CA ARG A 56 12.64 2.60 5.68
C ARG A 56 11.29 3.30 5.75
N ILE A 57 10.23 2.60 5.36
CA ILE A 57 8.85 3.10 5.38
C ILE A 57 7.97 1.97 5.93
N GLY A 58 7.10 2.30 6.88
CA GLY A 58 6.12 1.38 7.46
C GLY A 58 4.79 1.45 6.72
N LEU A 59 4.23 0.28 6.40
CA LEU A 59 2.88 0.14 5.85
C LEU A 59 1.94 -0.39 6.95
N VAL A 60 0.97 0.43 7.38
CA VAL A 60 0.07 0.09 8.48
C VAL A 60 -1.39 0.09 8.05
N GLY A 61 -2.22 -0.68 8.74
CA GLY A 61 -3.66 -0.84 8.46
C GLY A 61 -4.19 -2.19 8.99
N PRO A 62 -5.51 -2.41 8.99
CA PRO A 62 -6.11 -3.64 9.54
C PRO A 62 -5.75 -4.90 8.74
N ASN A 63 -5.92 -6.08 9.34
CA ASN A 63 -5.77 -7.34 8.61
C ASN A 63 -6.80 -7.42 7.48
N GLY A 64 -6.38 -7.95 6.32
CA GLY A 64 -7.22 -7.96 5.11
C GLY A 64 -7.19 -6.68 4.28
N SER A 65 -6.60 -5.58 4.77
CA SER A 65 -6.63 -4.30 4.03
C SER A 65 -5.83 -4.27 2.72
N GLY A 66 -5.08 -5.33 2.40
CA GLY A 66 -4.30 -5.43 1.15
C GLY A 66 -2.82 -5.05 1.28
N LYS A 67 -2.30 -4.86 2.50
CA LYS A 67 -0.89 -4.53 2.75
C LYS A 67 0.09 -5.49 2.07
N SER A 68 -0.08 -6.81 2.26
CA SER A 68 0.78 -7.81 1.64
C SER A 68 0.72 -7.77 0.11
N ALA A 69 -0.45 -7.45 -0.46
CA ALA A 69 -0.60 -7.29 -1.90
C ALA A 69 0.14 -6.04 -2.41
N LEU A 70 0.09 -4.91 -1.68
CA LEU A 70 0.90 -3.72 -2.00
C LEU A 70 2.40 -3.99 -1.88
N LEU A 71 2.85 -4.74 -0.87
CA LEU A 71 4.25 -5.11 -0.73
C LEU A 71 4.71 -6.02 -1.86
N GLN A 72 3.89 -6.99 -2.29
CA GLN A 72 4.20 -7.82 -3.46
C GLN A 72 4.25 -7.01 -4.75
N LEU A 73 3.34 -6.04 -4.92
CA LEU A 73 3.33 -5.11 -6.06
C LEU A 73 4.61 -4.28 -6.10
N LEU A 74 4.98 -3.65 -4.98
CA LEU A 74 6.21 -2.87 -4.85
C LEU A 74 7.48 -3.72 -5.01
N ALA A 75 7.39 -5.02 -4.70
CA ALA A 75 8.48 -5.96 -4.92
C ALA A 75 8.53 -6.52 -6.36
N GLY A 76 7.65 -6.07 -7.27
CA GLY A 76 7.57 -6.58 -8.64
C GLY A 76 7.02 -8.02 -8.75
N ARG A 77 6.52 -8.59 -7.65
CA ARG A 77 5.97 -9.96 -7.58
C ARG A 77 4.48 -10.03 -7.90
N LEU A 78 3.84 -8.88 -8.01
CA LEU A 78 2.43 -8.75 -8.38
C LEU A 78 2.29 -7.61 -9.39
N GLN A 79 1.56 -7.83 -10.46
CA GLN A 79 1.23 -6.77 -11.42
C GLN A 79 -0.08 -6.07 -11.04
N PRO A 80 -0.19 -4.76 -11.29
CA PRO A 80 -1.46 -4.05 -11.14
C PRO A 80 -2.44 -4.55 -12.19
N SER A 81 -3.70 -4.78 -11.83
CA SER A 81 -4.74 -5.11 -12.81
C SER A 81 -5.33 -3.88 -13.50
N ALA A 82 -5.11 -2.70 -12.91
CA ALA A 82 -5.28 -1.41 -13.57
C ALA A 82 -4.32 -0.38 -12.97
N GLY A 83 -4.06 0.70 -13.72
CA GLY A 83 -3.17 1.78 -13.29
C GLY A 83 -1.70 1.48 -13.57
N GLN A 84 -0.80 2.21 -12.89
CA GLN A 84 0.65 2.10 -13.12
C GLN A 84 1.40 2.04 -11.79
N CYS A 85 2.34 1.10 -11.69
CA CYS A 85 3.30 1.01 -10.60
C CYS A 85 4.71 1.14 -11.18
N GLN A 86 5.49 2.09 -10.67
CA GLN A 86 6.90 2.26 -11.00
C GLN A 86 7.72 2.26 -9.73
N VAL A 87 8.77 1.44 -9.69
CA VAL A 87 9.73 1.38 -8.58
C VAL A 87 11.06 1.88 -9.11
N HIS A 88 11.62 2.91 -8.46
CA HIS A 88 12.78 3.67 -8.93
C HIS A 88 14.08 3.26 -8.22
N VAL A 89 14.00 2.21 -7.41
CA VAL A 89 15.12 1.65 -6.64
C VAL A 89 15.19 0.15 -6.85
N PRO A 90 16.39 -0.46 -6.74
CA PRO A 90 16.52 -1.91 -6.80
C PRO A 90 15.66 -2.57 -5.73
N VAL A 91 14.87 -3.56 -6.13
CA VAL A 91 14.17 -4.46 -5.21
C VAL A 91 15.12 -5.62 -4.93
N ALA A 92 15.44 -5.86 -3.65
CA ALA A 92 16.22 -7.01 -3.21
C ALA A 92 15.35 -8.26 -3.02
#